data_AF-A0A3D4ZPG4-F1
#
_entry.id   AF-A0A3D4ZPG4-F1
#
_cell.length_a   1.000
_cell.length_b   1.000
_cell.length_c   1.000
_cell.angle_alpha   90.00
_cell.angle_beta   90.00
_cell.angle_gamma   90.00
#
_symmetry.space_group_name_H-M   'P 1'
#
loop_
_entity.id
_entity.type
_entity.pdbx_description
1 polymer ?
#
loop_
_entity_poly.entity_id
_entity_poly.type
_entity_poly.pdbx_seq_one_letter_code
_entity_poly.pdbx_strand_id
1 'polypeptide(L)'
;MSSASAPMLLDDEIEPFGADGPNVCWFIADSAASRLHILYGRLEIVMNILIVGCGKVGSMLASELSRMGHDVAVLDREESHFALLDSDFSGYTISGVPIDQDVLKRAGIEGCDAILAMTEDDNVNIMICQMAKEIFQTKTVLARIFDPKREKIFSTFNIRTISPTSLTVDMVLAALSGSYETRHTLIGNTTLSYYTVHPQKEWIGRYLKDLRLPDTHLLGTLRETGEFSLIQNDQAILRPGDLLVAARVIN
;
A
#
# COMPACT_ATOMS: atom_id res chain seq x y z
N MET A 1 -19.39 15.61 -46.16
CA MET A 1 -18.09 15.51 -46.85
C MET A 1 -17.07 16.04 -45.85
N SER A 2 -16.46 15.21 -44.99
CA SER A 2 -15.39 14.24 -45.32
C SER A 2 -14.33 14.91 -46.19
N SER A 3 -13.04 14.94 -45.90
CA SER A 3 -12.18 14.43 -44.83
C SER A 3 -10.75 14.75 -45.31
N ALA A 4 -9.81 14.96 -44.40
CA ALA A 4 -8.40 14.52 -44.47
C ALA A 4 -7.48 15.53 -43.79
N SER A 5 -6.98 15.14 -42.62
CA SER A 5 -5.58 15.38 -42.26
C SER A 5 -5.16 14.21 -41.37
N ALA A 6 -4.13 13.49 -41.83
CA ALA A 6 -3.60 12.25 -41.27
C ALA A 6 -3.12 12.38 -39.82
N PRO A 7 -3.09 11.29 -39.03
CA PRO A 7 -2.46 11.30 -37.73
C PRO A 7 -0.93 11.26 -37.87
N MET A 8 -0.29 12.15 -37.13
CA MET A 8 1.15 12.29 -36.99
C MET A 8 1.67 11.14 -36.10
N LEU A 9 2.61 10.37 -36.63
CA LEU A 9 3.37 9.36 -35.87
C LEU A 9 4.27 10.10 -34.87
N LEU A 10 4.24 9.69 -33.60
CA LEU A 10 5.25 10.03 -32.60
C LEU A 10 6.07 8.76 -32.36
N ASP A 11 7.12 8.62 -33.16
CA ASP A 11 8.34 7.92 -32.75
C ASP A 11 9.08 8.89 -31.81
N ASP A 12 9.35 8.48 -30.57
CA ASP A 12 10.49 9.01 -29.81
C ASP A 12 10.90 7.97 -28.77
N GLU A 13 12.14 7.50 -28.91
CA GLU A 13 12.86 6.62 -28.01
C GLU A 13 12.97 7.27 -26.62
N ILE A 14 12.54 6.56 -25.57
CA ILE A 14 12.67 7.01 -24.17
C ILE A 14 13.91 6.35 -23.57
N GLU A 15 14.95 7.14 -23.34
CA GLU A 15 16.19 6.77 -22.64
C GLU A 15 15.93 6.31 -21.18
N PRO A 16 16.68 5.33 -20.64
CA PRO A 16 16.46 4.80 -19.29
C PRO A 16 17.05 5.73 -18.21
N PHE A 17 16.20 6.21 -17.30
CA PHE A 17 16.62 7.00 -16.13
C PHE A 17 17.05 6.12 -14.94
N GLY A 18 18.06 6.60 -14.20
CA GLY A 18 18.87 5.86 -13.21
C GLY A 18 18.17 5.30 -11.95
N ALA A 19 18.95 4.47 -11.23
CA ALA A 19 18.50 3.26 -10.52
C ALA A 19 17.89 3.39 -9.11
N ASP A 20 17.87 4.57 -8.48
CA ASP A 20 17.53 4.66 -7.05
C ASP A 20 16.34 5.61 -6.78
N GLY A 21 15.15 5.05 -6.49
CA GLY A 21 13.90 5.74 -6.07
C GLY A 21 12.64 4.85 -6.20
N PRO A 22 11.53 5.09 -5.47
CA PRO A 22 10.34 4.23 -5.52
C PRO A 22 9.56 4.38 -6.84
N ASN A 23 9.25 3.24 -7.46
CA ASN A 23 8.53 3.16 -8.74
C ASN A 23 7.02 3.43 -8.57
N VAL A 24 6.48 4.49 -9.18
CA VAL A 24 5.03 4.68 -9.32
C VAL A 24 4.57 4.04 -10.62
N CYS A 25 3.59 3.13 -10.52
CA CYS A 25 3.00 2.42 -11.66
C CYS A 25 1.67 3.07 -12.05
N TRP A 26 1.62 3.68 -13.24
CA TRP A 26 0.37 4.17 -13.83
C TRP A 26 -0.18 3.12 -14.79
N PHE A 27 -1.41 2.69 -14.54
CA PHE A 27 -2.18 1.83 -15.43
C PHE A 27 -3.03 2.70 -16.35
N ILE A 28 -2.64 2.82 -17.62
CA ILE A 28 -3.47 3.48 -18.64
C ILE A 28 -4.14 2.39 -19.46
N ALA A 29 -5.46 2.29 -19.32
CA ALA A 29 -6.29 1.47 -20.18
C ALA A 29 -6.77 2.33 -21.37
N ASP A 30 -6.29 2.01 -22.56
CA ASP A 30 -6.86 2.56 -23.79
C ASP A 30 -8.17 1.82 -24.09
N SER A 31 -9.29 2.56 -24.05
CA SER A 31 -10.63 2.02 -24.30
C SER A 31 -10.80 1.51 -25.74
N ALA A 32 -9.92 1.88 -26.67
CA ALA A 32 -9.98 1.43 -28.06
C ALA A 32 -9.10 0.20 -28.37
N ALA A 33 -8.03 -0.04 -27.60
CA ALA A 33 -6.98 -1.01 -27.97
C ALA A 33 -6.96 -2.30 -27.14
N SER A 34 -7.80 -2.44 -26.11
CA SER A 34 -7.77 -3.59 -25.18
C SER A 34 -6.36 -3.88 -24.62
N ARG A 35 -5.53 -2.84 -24.49
CA ARG A 35 -4.14 -2.92 -24.03
C ARG A 35 -3.96 -2.08 -22.77
N LEU A 36 -3.26 -2.66 -21.81
CA LEU A 36 -2.84 -2.01 -20.58
C LEU A 36 -1.42 -1.47 -20.79
N HIS A 37 -1.26 -0.15 -20.76
CA HIS A 37 0.05 0.48 -20.72
C HIS A 37 0.45 0.69 -19.27
N ILE A 38 1.64 0.21 -18.91
CA ILE A 38 2.28 0.47 -17.62
C ILE A 38 3.30 1.59 -17.85
N LEU A 39 3.04 2.77 -17.31
CA LEU A 39 4.01 3.87 -17.30
C LEU A 39 4.63 3.99 -15.91
N TYR A 40 5.95 4.01 -15.87
CA TYR A 40 6.72 4.27 -14.66
C TYR A 40 7.10 5.75 -14.62
N GLY A 41 6.76 6.44 -13.54
CA GLY A 41 7.12 7.85 -13.32
C GLY A 41 7.67 8.08 -11.93
N ARG A 42 8.65 8.98 -11.80
CA ARG A 42 9.26 9.37 -10.52
C ARG A 42 8.63 10.67 -10.03
N LEU A 43 8.01 10.63 -8.85
CA LEU A 43 7.50 11.83 -8.19
C LEU A 43 8.35 12.03 -6.93
N GLU A 44 9.34 12.92 -6.99
CA GLU A 44 10.10 13.30 -5.80
C GLU A 44 9.31 14.32 -4.98
N ILE A 45 8.49 13.82 -4.07
CA ILE A 45 7.88 14.65 -3.03
C ILE A 45 8.67 14.41 -1.75
N VAL A 46 9.57 15.33 -1.41
CA VAL A 46 10.12 15.41 -0.04
C VAL A 46 8.97 15.80 0.89
N MET A 47 8.84 15.11 2.02
CA MET A 47 7.75 15.30 2.98
C MET A 47 8.32 15.50 4.37
N ASN A 48 7.63 16.28 5.19
CA ASN A 48 7.87 16.38 6.62
C ASN A 48 7.01 15.32 7.34
N ILE A 49 7.64 14.33 7.96
CA ILE A 49 6.96 13.17 8.52
C ILE A 49 7.25 13.07 10.01
N LEU A 50 6.21 13.08 10.84
CA LEU A 50 6.30 12.76 12.26
C LEU A 50 5.86 11.32 12.52
N ILE A 51 6.79 10.50 12.98
CA ILE A 51 6.56 9.12 13.41
C ILE A 51 6.43 9.10 14.93
N VAL A 52 5.35 8.54 15.44
CA VAL A 52 5.10 8.42 16.88
C VAL A 52 5.16 6.95 17.28
N GLY A 53 6.20 6.58 18.02
CA GLY A 53 6.58 5.21 18.37
C GLY A 53 7.84 4.78 17.62
N CYS A 54 8.95 4.59 18.34
CA CYS A 54 10.25 4.14 17.86
C CYS A 54 10.51 2.66 18.23
N GLY A 55 9.46 1.84 18.26
CA GLY A 55 9.61 0.38 18.30
C GLY A 55 10.14 -0.16 16.95
N LYS A 56 10.21 -1.49 16.82
CA LYS A 56 10.79 -2.15 15.62
C LYS A 56 10.28 -1.60 14.28
N VAL A 57 8.97 -1.43 14.13
CA VAL A 57 8.38 -0.93 12.87
C VAL A 57 8.66 0.55 12.68
N GLY A 58 8.51 1.35 13.73
CA GLY A 58 8.71 2.80 13.65
C GLY A 58 10.16 3.19 13.37
N SER A 59 11.13 2.50 13.97
CA SER A 59 12.56 2.78 13.74
C SER A 59 13.01 2.38 12.34
N MET A 60 12.58 1.22 11.83
CA MET A 60 12.85 0.80 10.45
C MET A 60 12.21 1.76 9.44
N LEU A 61 10.97 2.18 9.69
CA LEU A 61 10.26 3.12 8.82
C LEU A 61 10.93 4.50 8.83
N ALA A 62 11.36 4.98 9.99
CA ALA A 62 12.07 6.24 10.14
C ALA A 62 13.39 6.23 9.35
N SER A 63 14.16 5.15 9.48
CA SER A 63 15.45 5.00 8.80
C SER A 63 15.28 4.92 7.28
N GLU A 64 14.30 4.16 6.80
CA GLU A 64 13.99 4.08 5.36
C GLU A 64 13.56 5.43 4.79
N LEU A 65 12.63 6.13 5.46
CA LEU A 65 12.14 7.43 5.00
C LEU A 65 13.24 8.50 5.02
N SER A 66 14.11 8.48 6.04
CA SER A 66 15.28 9.35 6.11
C SER A 66 16.22 9.09 4.93
N ARG A 67 16.49 7.82 4.60
CA ARG A 67 17.35 7.43 3.47
C ARG A 67 16.75 7.81 2.11
N MET A 68 15.43 7.81 2.00
CA MET A 68 14.69 8.30 0.83
C MET A 68 14.71 9.84 0.71
N GLY A 69 15.29 10.55 1.68
CA GLY A 69 15.44 12.01 1.67
C GLY A 69 14.26 12.79 2.25
N HIS A 70 13.34 12.14 2.97
CA HIS A 70 12.28 12.83 3.71
C HIS A 70 12.83 13.48 4.99
N ASP A 71 12.19 14.57 5.44
CA ASP A 71 12.47 15.15 6.76
C ASP A 71 11.65 14.37 7.80
N VAL A 72 12.34 13.66 8.69
CA VAL A 72 11.72 12.71 9.62
C VAL A 72 11.98 13.15 11.06
N ALA A 73 10.90 13.31 11.82
CA ALA A 73 10.93 13.40 13.28
C ALA A 73 10.36 12.11 13.89
N VAL A 74 10.99 11.62 14.96
CA VAL A 74 10.57 10.43 15.69
C VAL A 74 10.32 10.78 17.15
N LEU A 75 9.10 10.52 17.62
CA LEU A 75 8.68 10.71 18.99
C LEU A 75 8.51 9.35 19.66
N ASP A 76 9.18 9.11 20.78
CA ASP A 76 8.91 7.95 21.66
C ASP A 76 8.95 8.37 23.12
N ARG A 77 8.34 7.59 24.01
CA ARG A 77 8.38 7.83 25.45
C ARG A 77 9.71 7.40 26.06
N GLU A 78 10.26 6.29 25.57
CA GLU A 78 11.51 5.71 26.08
C GLU A 78 12.67 6.12 25.18
N GLU A 79 13.57 6.94 25.70
CA GLU A 79 14.73 7.42 24.94
C GLU A 79 15.65 6.28 24.47
N SER A 80 15.68 5.18 25.22
CA SER A 80 16.42 3.96 24.86
C SER A 80 15.96 3.33 23.54
N HIS A 81 14.72 3.58 23.10
CA HIS A 81 14.21 3.06 21.83
C HIS A 81 14.88 3.71 20.61
N PHE A 82 15.46 4.91 20.74
CA PHE A 82 16.19 5.54 19.63
C PHE A 82 17.47 4.80 19.25
N ALA A 83 17.98 3.91 20.12
CA ALA A 83 19.07 3.00 19.77
C ALA A 83 18.67 1.96 18.70
N LEU A 84 17.39 1.83 18.35
CA LEU A 84 16.89 0.99 17.25
C LEU A 84 16.94 1.68 15.89
N LEU A 85 17.26 2.97 15.83
CA LEU A 85 17.45 3.70 14.57
C LEU A 85 18.79 3.32 13.95
N ASP A 86 18.83 3.31 12.62
CA ASP A 86 20.06 3.03 11.90
C ASP A 86 21.10 4.14 12.15
N SER A 87 22.39 3.80 12.07
CA SER A 87 23.48 4.73 12.35
C SER A 87 23.55 5.92 11.40
N ASP A 88 22.95 5.81 10.22
CA ASP A 88 22.85 6.85 9.19
C ASP A 88 21.52 7.63 9.26
N PHE A 89 20.66 7.36 10.24
CA PHE A 89 19.45 8.16 10.47
C PHE A 89 19.81 9.61 10.77
N SER A 90 19.31 10.54 9.95
CA SER A 90 19.64 11.96 10.02
C SER A 90 18.50 12.84 10.53
N GLY A 91 17.39 12.24 10.97
CA GLY A 91 16.20 12.95 11.45
C GLY A 91 16.30 13.38 12.91
N TYR A 92 15.20 13.95 13.42
CA TYR A 92 15.10 14.46 14.79
C TYR A 92 14.46 13.43 15.72
N THR A 93 15.00 13.26 16.92
CA THR A 93 14.39 12.42 17.97
C THR A 93 13.88 13.26 19.12
N ILE A 94 12.68 12.94 19.61
CA ILE A 94 12.03 13.64 20.71
C ILE A 94 11.57 12.60 21.73
N SER A 95 12.04 12.71 22.97
CA SER A 95 11.52 11.92 24.08
C SER A 95 10.34 12.63 24.75
N GLY A 96 9.24 11.92 24.98
CA GLY A 96 8.08 12.47 25.70
C GLY A 96 6.81 11.64 25.60
N VAL A 97 5.76 12.07 26.31
CA VAL A 97 4.46 11.39 26.31
C VAL A 97 3.75 11.63 24.95
N PRO A 98 3.42 10.57 24.18
CA PRO A 98 2.88 10.71 22.82
C PRO A 98 1.54 11.46 22.67
N ILE A 99 0.75 11.51 23.74
CA ILE A 99 -0.58 12.17 23.76
C ILE A 99 -0.53 13.57 24.38
N ASP A 100 0.66 14.03 24.78
CA ASP A 100 0.87 15.38 25.27
C ASP A 100 1.00 16.34 24.08
N GLN A 101 0.11 17.33 24.02
CA GLN A 101 0.05 18.28 22.93
C GLN A 101 1.35 19.12 22.82
N ASP A 102 1.98 19.48 23.93
CA ASP A 102 3.21 20.27 23.91
C ASP A 102 4.40 19.42 23.46
N VAL A 103 4.39 18.12 23.76
CA VAL A 103 5.37 17.16 23.21
C VAL A 103 5.21 17.05 21.69
N LEU A 104 3.98 16.90 21.19
CA LEU A 104 3.71 16.81 19.75
C LEU A 104 4.12 18.09 19.00
N LYS A 105 3.88 19.27 19.60
CA LYS A 105 4.34 20.55 19.05
C LYS A 105 5.87 20.62 18.98
N ARG A 106 6.58 20.22 20.03
CA ARG A 106 8.05 20.15 20.01
C ARG A 106 8.57 19.16 18.96
N ALA A 107 7.81 18.10 18.67
CA ALA A 107 8.11 17.14 17.62
C ALA A 107 7.74 17.62 16.20
N GLY A 108 7.23 18.85 16.05
CA GLY A 108 6.99 19.47 14.74
C GLY A 108 5.65 19.11 14.09
N ILE A 109 4.65 18.63 14.85
CA ILE A 109 3.35 18.23 14.29
C ILE A 109 2.65 19.34 13.49
N GLU A 110 2.86 20.61 13.83
CA GLU A 110 2.23 21.76 13.16
C GLU A 110 2.70 21.96 11.72
N GLY A 111 3.91 21.50 11.38
CA GLY A 111 4.52 21.64 10.06
C GLY A 111 4.64 20.33 9.28
N CYS A 112 4.14 19.21 9.83
CA CYS A 112 4.28 17.91 9.18
C CYS A 112 3.21 17.70 8.09
N ASP A 113 3.61 17.07 6.99
CA ASP A 113 2.72 16.62 5.93
C ASP A 113 2.02 15.31 6.31
N ALA A 114 2.71 14.49 7.12
CA ALA A 114 2.26 13.17 7.54
C ALA A 114 2.53 12.85 9.01
N ILE A 115 1.54 12.21 9.66
CA ILE A 115 1.65 11.58 10.98
C ILE A 115 1.50 10.07 10.84
N LEU A 116 2.47 9.34 11.39
CA LEU A 116 2.49 7.88 11.43
C LEU A 116 2.47 7.41 12.89
N ALA A 117 1.31 6.99 13.39
CA ALA A 117 1.16 6.46 14.76
C ALA A 117 1.51 4.96 14.80
N MET A 118 2.74 4.66 15.24
CA MET A 118 3.40 3.35 15.13
C MET A 118 3.68 2.69 16.49
N THR A 119 2.99 3.13 17.55
CA THR A 119 3.14 2.55 18.89
C THR A 119 2.49 1.17 18.99
N GLU A 120 2.78 0.44 20.08
CA GLU A 120 2.15 -0.86 20.39
C GLU A 120 0.74 -0.76 20.96
N ASP A 121 0.29 0.45 21.33
CA ASP A 121 -1.02 0.67 21.93
C ASP A 121 -1.99 1.34 20.94
N ASP A 122 -2.99 0.57 20.50
CA ASP A 122 -4.03 1.05 19.59
C ASP A 122 -4.81 2.26 20.17
N ASN A 123 -4.94 2.39 21.49
CA ASN A 123 -5.59 3.55 22.12
C ASN A 123 -4.73 4.81 22.00
N VAL A 124 -3.41 4.65 22.14
CA VAL A 124 -2.46 5.76 21.93
C VAL A 124 -2.49 6.17 20.46
N ASN A 125 -2.48 5.19 19.55
CA ASN A 125 -2.49 5.47 18.11
C ASN A 125 -3.75 6.21 17.65
N ILE A 126 -4.94 5.84 18.14
CA ILE A 126 -6.16 6.56 17.79
C ILE A 126 -6.18 7.98 18.35
N MET A 127 -5.69 8.19 19.59
CA MET A 127 -5.62 9.53 20.20
C MET A 127 -4.67 10.44 19.43
N ILE A 128 -3.47 9.96 19.09
CA ILE A 128 -2.51 10.72 18.26
C ILE A 128 -3.15 11.12 16.92
N CYS A 129 -3.80 10.16 16.26
CA CYS A 129 -4.42 10.42 14.97
C CYS A 129 -5.59 11.41 15.05
N GLN A 130 -6.38 11.36 16.13
CA GLN A 130 -7.44 12.34 16.38
C GLN A 130 -6.87 13.73 16.65
N MET A 131 -5.82 13.85 17.48
CA MET A 131 -5.17 15.15 17.72
C MET A 131 -4.60 15.71 16.40
N ALA A 132 -3.91 14.88 15.62
CA ALA A 132 -3.37 15.25 14.32
C ALA A 132 -4.45 15.80 13.37
N LYS A 133 -5.61 15.15 13.32
CA LYS A 133 -6.72 15.58 12.45
C LYS A 133 -7.50 16.76 12.98
N GLU A 134 -8.00 16.67 14.20
CA GLU A 134 -8.98 17.61 14.74
C GLU A 134 -8.31 18.90 15.22
N ILE A 135 -7.10 18.79 15.79
CA ILE A 135 -6.38 19.93 16.38
C ILE A 135 -5.38 20.51 15.38
N PHE A 136 -4.53 19.66 14.81
CA PHE A 136 -3.40 20.10 13.97
C PHE A 136 -3.72 20.08 12.47
N GLN A 137 -4.88 19.57 12.08
CA GLN A 137 -5.36 19.53 10.69
C GLN A 137 -4.34 18.90 9.71
N THR A 138 -3.56 17.92 10.18
CA THR A 138 -2.58 17.20 9.37
C THR A 138 -3.26 16.45 8.23
N LYS A 139 -2.75 16.61 7.01
CA LYS A 139 -3.36 16.05 5.78
C LYS A 139 -3.29 14.53 5.74
N THR A 140 -2.11 13.97 5.98
CA THR A 140 -1.89 12.53 5.94
C THR A 140 -1.76 11.99 7.34
N VAL A 141 -2.72 11.16 7.76
CA VAL A 141 -2.67 10.50 9.06
C VAL A 141 -2.87 9.00 8.86
N LEU A 142 -1.93 8.21 9.39
CA LEU A 142 -1.94 6.76 9.30
C LEU A 142 -1.60 6.13 10.65
N ALA A 143 -2.35 5.10 11.01
CA ALA A 143 -2.17 4.36 12.26
C ALA A 143 -1.81 2.90 11.98
N ARG A 144 -0.90 2.36 12.79
CA ARG A 144 -0.78 0.92 12.97
C ARG A 144 -1.85 0.45 13.95
N ILE A 145 -2.51 -0.67 13.66
CA ILE A 145 -3.43 -1.33 14.59
C ILE A 145 -3.04 -2.79 14.81
N PHE A 146 -3.04 -3.26 16.05
CA PHE A 146 -2.77 -4.66 16.38
C PHE A 146 -4.05 -5.50 16.43
N ASP A 147 -5.15 -4.95 16.94
CA ASP A 147 -6.45 -5.61 16.95
C ASP A 147 -7.26 -5.20 15.71
N PRO A 148 -7.42 -6.09 14.71
CA PRO A 148 -8.18 -5.78 13.50
C PRO A 148 -9.63 -5.38 13.78
N LYS A 149 -10.22 -5.85 14.90
CA LYS A 149 -11.60 -5.49 15.27
C LYS A 149 -11.79 -4.00 15.51
N ARG A 150 -10.69 -3.28 15.77
CA ARG A 150 -10.70 -1.82 15.99
C ARG A 150 -10.72 -1.02 14.69
N GLU A 151 -10.44 -1.62 13.54
CA GLU A 151 -10.38 -0.93 12.24
C GLU A 151 -11.65 -0.11 11.94
N LYS A 152 -12.82 -0.63 12.33
CA LYS A 152 -14.10 0.07 12.21
C LYS A 152 -14.16 1.40 12.98
N ILE A 153 -13.48 1.48 14.13
CA ILE A 153 -13.43 2.70 14.94
C ILE A 153 -12.53 3.73 14.26
N PHE A 154 -11.34 3.33 13.81
CA PHE A 154 -10.41 4.22 13.10
C PHE A 154 -11.01 4.76 11.79
N SER A 155 -11.65 3.90 11.00
CA SER A 155 -12.33 4.30 9.77
C SER A 155 -13.48 5.28 9.99
N THR A 156 -14.17 5.21 11.15
CA THR A 156 -15.20 6.21 11.52
C THR A 156 -14.61 7.63 11.63
N PHE A 157 -13.34 7.75 12.04
CA PHE A 157 -12.59 9.01 12.05
C PHE A 157 -11.81 9.26 10.74
N ASN A 158 -12.12 8.50 9.68
CA ASN A 158 -11.44 8.53 8.38
C ASN A 158 -9.91 8.30 8.50
N ILE A 159 -9.45 7.64 9.56
CA ILE A 159 -8.02 7.36 9.77
C ILE A 159 -7.67 6.11 8.96
N ARG A 160 -6.60 6.21 8.17
CA ARG A 160 -6.08 5.07 7.42
C ARG A 160 -5.32 4.14 8.38
N THR A 161 -5.56 2.85 8.27
CA THR A 161 -4.98 1.85 9.17
C THR A 161 -4.18 0.80 8.42
N ILE A 162 -3.14 0.30 9.06
CA ILE A 162 -2.42 -0.91 8.65
C ILE A 162 -2.45 -1.89 9.82
N SER A 163 -2.94 -3.11 9.58
CA SER A 163 -2.91 -4.18 10.58
C SER A 163 -1.88 -5.25 10.24
N PRO A 164 -0.72 -5.29 10.92
CA PRO A 164 0.25 -6.38 10.74
C PRO A 164 -0.35 -7.75 11.06
N THR A 165 -1.32 -7.81 11.98
CA THR A 165 -2.02 -9.05 12.33
C THR A 165 -2.81 -9.58 11.13
N SER A 166 -3.65 -8.75 10.51
CA SER A 166 -4.41 -9.16 9.31
C SER A 166 -3.49 -9.53 8.16
N LEU A 167 -2.43 -8.73 7.91
CA LEU A 167 -1.44 -9.04 6.88
C LEU A 167 -0.74 -10.39 7.12
N THR A 168 -0.39 -10.69 8.37
CA THR A 168 0.27 -11.96 8.72
C THR A 168 -0.65 -13.16 8.50
N VAL A 169 -1.90 -13.07 8.94
CA VAL A 169 -2.89 -14.14 8.73
C VAL A 169 -3.06 -14.40 7.23
N ASP A 170 -3.15 -13.34 6.43
CA ASP A 170 -3.30 -13.45 4.99
C ASP A 170 -2.11 -14.12 4.31
N MET A 171 -0.89 -13.74 4.67
CA MET A 171 0.33 -14.37 4.14
C MET A 171 0.41 -15.86 4.51
N VAL A 172 0.02 -16.24 5.73
CA VAL A 172 0.01 -17.65 6.17
C VAL A 172 -1.04 -18.45 5.39
N LEU A 173 -2.25 -17.92 5.23
CA LEU A 173 -3.30 -18.57 4.44
C LEU A 173 -2.89 -18.76 2.99
N ALA A 174 -2.25 -17.76 2.39
CA ALA A 174 -1.73 -17.85 1.03
C ALA A 174 -0.67 -18.94 0.88
N ALA A 175 0.29 -19.00 1.82
CA ALA A 175 1.35 -20.00 1.84
C ALA A 175 0.79 -21.43 1.97
N LEU A 176 -0.24 -21.63 2.79
CA LEU A 176 -0.91 -22.92 2.94
C LEU A 176 -1.77 -23.30 1.73
N SER A 177 -2.34 -22.31 1.03
CA SER A 177 -3.23 -22.52 -0.11
C SER A 177 -2.48 -22.79 -1.42
N GLY A 178 -1.15 -22.72 -1.42
CA GLY A 178 -0.34 -22.82 -2.64
C GLY A 178 -0.61 -21.67 -3.61
N SER A 179 -0.91 -20.47 -3.09
CA SER A 179 -1.03 -19.25 -3.89
C SER A 179 0.34 -18.60 -4.02
N TYR A 180 0.89 -18.54 -5.23
CA TYR A 180 2.34 -18.38 -5.41
C TYR A 180 2.88 -16.95 -5.26
N GLU A 181 2.04 -15.92 -5.32
CA GLU A 181 2.48 -14.55 -5.06
C GLU A 181 1.34 -13.72 -4.47
N THR A 182 1.29 -13.57 -3.15
CA THR A 182 0.38 -12.63 -2.50
C THR A 182 1.01 -11.25 -2.42
N ARG A 183 0.35 -10.24 -2.99
CA ARG A 183 0.74 -8.83 -2.89
C ARG A 183 -0.39 -8.03 -2.24
N HIS A 184 -0.03 -7.16 -1.31
CA HIS A 184 -0.96 -6.23 -0.71
C HIS A 184 -0.75 -4.84 -1.33
N THR A 185 -1.84 -4.15 -1.64
CA THR A 185 -1.81 -2.74 -2.04
C THR A 185 -2.89 -1.95 -1.32
N LEU A 186 -2.64 -0.68 -1.09
CA LEU A 186 -3.64 0.22 -0.54
C LEU A 186 -4.37 0.91 -1.70
N ILE A 187 -5.68 0.71 -1.82
CA ILE A 187 -6.54 1.44 -2.76
C ILE A 187 -7.53 2.28 -1.94
N GLY A 188 -7.33 3.60 -1.96
CA GLY A 188 -8.06 4.51 -1.08
C GLY A 188 -7.72 4.24 0.39
N ASN A 189 -8.72 3.80 1.16
CA ASN A 189 -8.57 3.43 2.57
C ASN A 189 -8.67 1.92 2.80
N THR A 190 -8.65 1.12 1.73
CA THR A 190 -8.86 -0.32 1.78
C THR A 190 -7.60 -1.04 1.35
N THR A 191 -7.18 -2.03 2.13
CA THR A 191 -6.08 -2.91 1.74
C THR A 191 -6.63 -4.04 0.88
N LEU A 192 -6.17 -4.12 -0.37
CA LEU A 192 -6.49 -5.22 -1.28
C LEU A 192 -5.32 -6.18 -1.36
N SER A 193 -5.61 -7.47 -1.17
CA SER A 193 -4.71 -8.58 -1.39
C SER A 193 -4.95 -9.16 -2.78
N TYR A 194 -3.91 -9.31 -3.59
CA TYR A 194 -3.94 -9.96 -4.90
C TYR A 194 -3.09 -11.21 -4.83
N TYR A 195 -3.56 -12.29 -5.44
CA TYR A 195 -2.78 -13.52 -5.50
C TYR A 195 -3.11 -14.38 -6.71
N THR A 196 -2.14 -15.18 -7.11
CA THR A 196 -2.28 -16.18 -8.18
C THR A 196 -2.62 -17.55 -7.60
N VAL A 197 -3.66 -18.18 -8.13
CA VAL A 197 -4.11 -19.52 -7.74
C VAL A 197 -3.88 -20.49 -8.90
N HIS A 198 -3.26 -21.65 -8.63
CA HIS A 198 -3.26 -22.74 -9.60
C HIS A 198 -4.64 -23.36 -9.69
N PRO A 199 -5.24 -23.43 -10.89
CA PRO A 199 -6.55 -24.04 -11.03
C PRO A 199 -6.51 -25.54 -10.72
N GLN A 200 -7.58 -26.03 -10.08
CA GLN A 200 -7.81 -27.45 -9.94
C GLN A 200 -8.04 -28.09 -11.33
N LYS A 201 -7.63 -29.34 -11.51
CA LYS A 201 -7.73 -30.02 -12.82
C LYS A 201 -9.17 -30.05 -13.36
N GLU A 202 -10.14 -30.10 -12.46
CA GLU A 202 -11.58 -30.17 -12.76
C GLU A 202 -12.17 -28.83 -13.24
N TRP A 203 -11.43 -27.73 -13.05
CA TRP A 203 -11.84 -26.38 -13.46
C TRP A 203 -11.42 -26.07 -14.89
N ILE A 204 -10.43 -26.78 -15.43
CA ILE A 204 -9.95 -26.60 -16.78
C ILE A 204 -11.09 -26.84 -17.78
N GLY A 205 -11.29 -25.89 -18.69
CA GLY A 205 -12.37 -25.91 -19.68
C GLY A 205 -13.72 -25.36 -19.18
N ARG A 206 -13.83 -24.94 -17.91
CA ARG A 206 -15.04 -24.26 -17.39
C ARG A 206 -15.00 -22.76 -17.64
N TYR A 207 -16.17 -22.13 -17.66
CA TYR A 207 -16.28 -20.68 -17.68
C TYR A 207 -15.81 -20.08 -16.35
N LEU A 208 -15.05 -19.00 -16.40
CA LEU A 208 -14.51 -18.34 -15.21
C LEU A 208 -15.60 -17.85 -14.24
N LYS A 209 -16.75 -17.41 -14.78
CA LYS A 209 -17.91 -17.00 -13.97
C LYS A 209 -18.52 -18.11 -13.11
N ASP A 210 -18.30 -19.36 -13.49
CA ASP A 210 -18.84 -20.53 -12.78
C ASP A 210 -17.88 -21.01 -11.70
N LEU A 211 -16.65 -20.49 -11.67
CA LEU A 211 -15.69 -20.79 -10.62
C LEU A 211 -16.09 -20.06 -9.34
N ARG A 212 -15.90 -20.74 -8.21
CA ARG A 212 -16.21 -20.21 -6.88
C ARG A 212 -14.98 -20.35 -6.01
N LEU A 213 -14.40 -19.20 -5.66
CA LEU A 213 -13.34 -19.07 -4.69
C LEU A 213 -13.97 -18.42 -3.45
N PRO A 214 -13.93 -19.06 -2.27
CA PRO A 214 -14.46 -18.47 -1.05
C PRO A 214 -13.80 -17.12 -0.74
N ASP A 215 -14.62 -16.14 -0.33
CA ASP A 215 -14.19 -14.81 0.13
C ASP A 215 -13.25 -14.05 -0.81
N THR A 216 -13.31 -14.33 -2.12
CA THR A 216 -12.37 -13.79 -3.10
C THR A 216 -13.08 -13.42 -4.40
N HIS A 217 -12.67 -12.30 -5.00
CA HIS A 217 -13.10 -11.86 -6.31
C HIS A 217 -12.10 -12.31 -7.37
N LEU A 218 -12.54 -13.11 -8.32
CA LEU A 218 -11.71 -13.50 -9.45
C LEU A 218 -11.58 -12.30 -10.42
N LEU A 219 -10.36 -11.90 -10.73
CA LEU A 219 -10.07 -10.77 -11.62
C LEU A 219 -9.79 -11.20 -13.05
N GLY A 220 -9.14 -12.36 -13.24
CA GLY A 220 -8.59 -12.72 -14.53
C GLY A 220 -7.83 -14.03 -14.55
N THR A 221 -7.20 -14.29 -15.69
CA THR A 221 -6.18 -15.32 -15.85
C THR A 221 -4.85 -14.73 -16.27
N LEU A 222 -3.75 -15.36 -15.84
CA LEU A 222 -2.39 -15.05 -16.26
C LEU A 222 -1.83 -16.28 -16.98
N ARG A 223 -1.46 -16.14 -18.25
CA ARG A 223 -0.81 -17.21 -19.03
C ARG A 223 0.67 -17.32 -18.69
N GLU A 224 1.26 -18.48 -18.94
CA GLU A 224 2.73 -18.67 -18.90
C GLU A 224 3.48 -17.69 -19.82
N THR A 225 2.83 -17.22 -20.90
CA THR A 225 3.37 -16.19 -21.81
C THR A 225 3.45 -14.79 -21.20
N GLY A 226 2.91 -14.58 -19.99
CA GLY A 226 2.78 -13.27 -19.34
C GLY A 226 1.54 -12.48 -19.76
N GLU A 227 0.71 -13.03 -20.66
CA GLU A 227 -0.54 -12.40 -21.07
C GLU A 227 -1.56 -12.44 -19.92
N PHE A 228 -1.96 -11.27 -19.43
CA PHE A 228 -3.01 -11.12 -18.44
C PHE A 228 -4.35 -10.81 -19.11
N SER A 229 -5.36 -11.62 -18.84
CA SER A 229 -6.72 -11.47 -19.36
C SER A 229 -7.68 -11.15 -18.21
N LEU A 230 -8.21 -9.93 -18.19
CA LEU A 230 -9.27 -9.52 -17.26
C LEU A 230 -10.59 -10.22 -17.60
N ILE A 231 -11.35 -10.61 -16.58
CA ILE A 231 -12.73 -11.06 -16.76
C ILE A 231 -13.57 -9.83 -17.11
N GLN A 232 -13.71 -9.58 -18.41
CA GLN A 232 -14.58 -8.52 -18.93
C GLN A 232 -15.96 -9.05 -19.35
N ASN A 233 -16.08 -10.36 -19.56
CA ASN A 233 -17.31 -10.98 -20.05
C ASN A 233 -17.49 -12.42 -19.54
N ASP A 234 -18.75 -12.84 -19.52
CA ASP A 234 -19.24 -14.11 -18.98
C ASP A 234 -18.85 -15.36 -19.80
N GLN A 235 -18.03 -15.20 -20.84
CA GLN A 235 -17.65 -16.27 -21.78
C GLN A 235 -16.18 -16.68 -21.70
N ALA A 236 -15.38 -16.05 -20.84
CA ALA A 236 -14.00 -16.46 -20.65
C ALA A 236 -13.94 -17.90 -20.08
N ILE A 237 -13.17 -18.76 -20.75
CA ILE A 237 -12.97 -20.17 -20.37
C ILE A 237 -11.53 -20.35 -19.85
N LEU A 238 -11.40 -21.05 -18.73
CA LEU A 238 -10.12 -21.39 -18.13
C LEU A 238 -9.36 -22.41 -18.99
N ARG A 239 -8.15 -22.09 -19.44
CA ARG A 239 -7.35 -22.99 -20.28
C ARG A 239 -6.29 -23.73 -19.45
N PRO A 240 -5.80 -24.89 -19.93
CA PRO A 240 -4.65 -25.55 -19.32
C PRO A 240 -3.44 -24.61 -19.28
N GLY A 241 -2.75 -24.55 -18.14
CA GLY A 241 -1.57 -23.70 -17.94
C GLY A 241 -1.87 -22.26 -17.53
N ASP A 242 -3.13 -21.82 -17.57
CA ASP A 242 -3.50 -20.51 -17.04
C ASP A 242 -3.45 -20.54 -15.50
N LEU A 243 -2.92 -19.47 -14.89
CA LEU A 243 -3.11 -19.16 -13.47
C LEU A 243 -4.34 -18.28 -13.30
N LEU A 244 -5.06 -18.44 -12.20
CA LEU A 244 -6.15 -17.53 -11.83
C LEU A 244 -5.58 -16.36 -11.05
N VAL A 245 -5.93 -15.14 -11.39
CA VAL A 245 -5.59 -13.94 -10.60
C VAL A 245 -6.83 -13.53 -9.83
N ALA A 246 -6.72 -13.49 -8.51
CA ALA A 246 -7.83 -13.21 -7.62
C ALA A 246 -7.46 -12.12 -6.62
N ALA A 247 -8.47 -11.41 -6.12
CA ALA A 247 -8.30 -10.37 -5.13
C ALA A 247 -9.30 -10.48 -3.99
N ARG A 248 -8.86 -10.10 -2.79
CA ARG A 248 -9.67 -10.04 -1.59
C ARG A 248 -9.43 -8.73 -0.86
N VAL A 249 -10.49 -8.15 -0.32
CA VAL A 249 -10.41 -7.02 0.60
C VAL A 249 -9.98 -7.52 1.98
N ILE A 250 -8.92 -6.91 2.52
CA ILE A 250 -8.52 -7.11 3.91
C ILE A 250 -9.27 -6.09 4.76
N ASN A 251 -10.02 -6.59 5.74
CA ASN A 251 -10.73 -5.83 6.77
C ASN A 251 -10.27 -6.26 8.16
#